data_AF-A0A117KB90-F1
#
_entry.id   AF-A0A117KB90-F1
#
_cell.length_a   1.000
_cell.length_b   1.000
_cell.length_c   1.000
_cell.angle_alpha   90.00
_cell.angle_beta   90.00
_cell.angle_gamma   90.00
#
_symmetry.space_group_name_H-M   'P 1'
#
loop_
_entity.id
_entity.type
_entity.pdbx_description
1 polymer ?
#
loop_
_entity_poly.entity_id
_entity_poly.type
_entity_poly.pdbx_seq_one_letter_code
_entity_poly.pdbx_strand_id
1 'polypeptide(L)'
;MHYHHKISFLIFNLFFFFLNAQELQSLSYKTISDLYENYPENDSRAMVFVNKYIGKAKKENNWKKQIIGYEDAIYYTEDINRKLSYADSAIVMAFKSGDRDIISRAHLGKGI
;
A
#
# COMPACT_ATOMS: atom_id res chain seq x y z
N MET A 1 2.56 38.65 -28.35
CA MET A 1 1.37 38.27 -27.53
C MET A 1 0.92 36.82 -27.67
N HIS A 2 1.21 36.09 -28.77
CA HIS A 2 0.68 34.73 -28.98
C HIS A 2 1.35 33.62 -28.13
N TYR A 3 2.59 33.83 -27.66
CA TYR A 3 3.34 32.84 -26.87
C TYR A 3 2.91 32.74 -25.41
N HIS A 4 2.42 33.83 -24.81
CA HIS A 4 1.98 33.83 -23.41
C HIS A 4 0.73 32.96 -23.19
N HIS A 5 -0.16 32.88 -24.17
CA HIS A 5 -1.33 31.99 -24.11
C HIS A 5 -0.94 30.51 -24.16
N LYS A 6 0.09 30.15 -24.94
CA LYS A 6 0.59 28.77 -25.02
C LYS A 6 1.27 28.35 -23.71
N ILE A 7 2.06 29.23 -23.11
CA ILE A 7 2.70 28.99 -21.80
C ILE A 7 1.65 28.89 -20.70
N SER A 8 0.65 29.78 -20.69
CA SER A 8 -0.47 29.71 -19.75
C SER A 8 -1.26 28.41 -19.89
N PHE A 9 -1.49 27.95 -21.12
CA PHE A 9 -2.17 26.68 -21.39
C PHE A 9 -1.33 25.48 -20.91
N LEU A 10 -0.01 25.52 -21.10
CA LEU A 10 0.88 24.46 -20.61
C LEU A 10 0.88 24.37 -19.08
N ILE A 11 0.95 25.51 -18.39
CA ILE A 11 0.91 25.59 -16.92
C ILE A 11 -0.44 25.10 -16.40
N PHE A 12 -1.55 25.47 -17.07
CA PHE A 12 -2.89 25.00 -16.73
C PHE A 12 -3.00 23.47 -16.84
N ASN A 13 -2.51 22.87 -17.93
CA ASN A 13 -2.51 21.41 -18.08
C ASN A 13 -1.66 20.72 -17.00
N LEU A 14 -0.47 21.24 -16.69
CA LEU A 14 0.37 20.73 -15.59
C LEU A 14 -0.36 20.78 -14.25
N PHE A 15 -1.07 21.87 -13.95
CA PHE A 15 -1.84 22.01 -12.71
C PHE A 15 -2.97 20.96 -12.59
N PHE A 16 -3.68 20.67 -13.68
CA PHE A 16 -4.72 19.63 -13.70
C PHE A 16 -4.15 18.23 -13.46
N PHE A 17 -2.95 17.92 -13.96
CA PHE A 17 -2.27 16.64 -13.65
C PHE A 17 -1.98 16.49 -12.14
N PHE A 18 -1.57 17.57 -11.46
CA PHE A 18 -1.30 17.53 -10.02
C PHE A 18 -2.57 17.37 -9.17
N LEU A 19 -3.70 17.93 -9.58
CA LEU A 19 -4.98 17.79 -8.87
C LEU A 19 -5.51 16.34 -8.93
N ASN A 20 -5.46 15.70 -10.11
CA ASN A 20 -5.89 14.31 -10.27
C ASN A 20 -5.04 13.32 -9.44
N ALA A 21 -3.77 13.63 -9.21
CA ALA A 21 -2.91 12.82 -8.35
C ALA A 21 -3.32 12.85 -6.86
N GLN A 22 -4.00 13.91 -6.40
CA GLN A 22 -4.47 14.02 -5.01
C GLN A 22 -5.75 13.22 -4.74
N GLU A 23 -6.68 13.13 -5.70
CA GLU A 23 -7.90 12.32 -5.53
C GLU A 23 -7.59 10.83 -5.32
N LEU A 24 -6.57 10.30 -6.00
CA LEU A 24 -6.14 8.91 -5.79
C LEU A 24 -5.61 8.66 -4.36
N GLN A 25 -5.23 9.72 -3.66
CA GLN A 25 -4.65 9.70 -2.32
C GLN A 25 -5.69 9.75 -1.20
N SER A 26 -6.91 10.21 -1.51
CA SER A 26 -8.01 10.37 -0.56
C SER A 26 -8.73 9.06 -0.24
N LEU A 27 -8.52 8.01 -1.04
CA LEU A 27 -9.11 6.69 -0.79
C LEU A 27 -8.78 6.21 0.62
N SER A 28 -9.83 5.87 1.37
CA SER A 28 -9.68 5.30 2.70
C SER A 28 -9.04 3.91 2.61
N TYR A 29 -8.39 3.46 3.69
CA TYR A 29 -7.89 2.08 3.75
C TYR A 29 -8.99 1.05 3.49
N LYS A 30 -10.20 1.31 4.00
CA LYS A 30 -11.37 0.45 3.78
C LYS A 30 -11.69 0.35 2.29
N THR A 31 -11.79 1.48 1.60
CA THR A 31 -12.06 1.50 0.16
C THR A 31 -11.01 0.75 -0.65
N ILE A 32 -9.75 0.74 -0.20
CA ILE A 32 -8.70 -0.04 -0.88
C ILE A 32 -8.84 -1.53 -0.56
N SER A 33 -9.14 -1.91 0.68
CA SER A 33 -9.33 -3.32 1.08
C SER A 33 -10.54 -3.96 0.42
N ASP A 34 -11.64 -3.21 0.27
CA ASP A 34 -12.86 -3.67 -0.41
C ASP A 34 -12.56 -4.11 -1.88
N LEU A 35 -11.49 -3.59 -2.49
CA LEU A 35 -11.07 -3.96 -3.86
C LEU A 35 -10.40 -5.33 -3.94
N TYR A 36 -9.90 -5.88 -2.82
CA TYR A 36 -9.14 -7.13 -2.82
C TYR A 36 -9.64 -8.20 -1.84
N GLU A 37 -10.49 -7.86 -0.87
CA GLU A 37 -10.92 -8.80 0.19
C GLU A 37 -11.60 -10.08 -0.35
N ASN A 38 -12.22 -10.00 -1.53
CA ASN A 38 -12.93 -11.12 -2.15
C ASN A 38 -12.06 -12.02 -3.03
N TYR A 39 -10.78 -11.71 -3.19
CA TYR A 39 -9.86 -12.60 -3.91
C TYR A 39 -9.53 -13.81 -3.02
N PRO A 40 -9.32 -15.00 -3.62
CA PRO A 40 -8.89 -16.16 -2.86
C PRO A 40 -7.42 -16.04 -2.44
N GLU A 41 -7.02 -16.86 -1.46
CA GLU A 41 -5.61 -17.00 -1.08
C GLU A 41 -4.74 -17.33 -2.29
N ASN A 42 -3.52 -16.79 -2.32
CA ASN A 42 -2.54 -16.95 -3.39
C ASN A 42 -2.94 -16.36 -4.76
N ASP A 43 -4.07 -15.64 -4.84
CA ASP A 43 -4.44 -14.92 -6.06
C ASP A 43 -3.67 -13.61 -6.21
N SER A 44 -2.57 -13.68 -6.96
CA SER A 44 -1.67 -12.55 -7.17
C SER A 44 -2.32 -11.36 -7.89
N ARG A 45 -3.54 -11.49 -8.45
CA ARG A 45 -4.27 -10.33 -9.01
C ARG A 45 -4.63 -9.30 -7.95
N ALA A 46 -4.87 -9.74 -6.70
CA ALA A 46 -5.12 -8.86 -5.57
C ALA A 46 -3.92 -7.93 -5.25
N MET A 47 -2.70 -8.35 -5.60
CA MET A 47 -1.47 -7.65 -5.22
C MET A 47 -1.38 -6.22 -5.78
N VAL A 48 -2.08 -5.91 -6.87
CA VAL A 48 -2.15 -4.53 -7.39
C VAL A 48 -2.78 -3.59 -6.35
N PHE A 49 -3.84 -4.03 -5.67
CA PHE A 49 -4.53 -3.25 -4.65
C PHE A 49 -3.85 -3.33 -3.29
N VAL A 50 -3.29 -4.49 -2.92
CA VAL A 50 -2.48 -4.64 -1.70
C VAL A 50 -1.26 -3.72 -1.73
N ASN A 51 -0.55 -3.65 -2.86
CA ASN A 51 0.58 -2.73 -3.01
C ASN A 51 0.14 -1.26 -2.91
N LYS A 52 -1.07 -0.92 -3.39
CA LYS A 52 -1.66 0.40 -3.21
C LYS A 52 -1.92 0.71 -1.72
N TYR A 53 -2.45 -0.27 -0.98
CA TYR A 53 -2.64 -0.16 0.47
C TYR A 53 -1.33 0.06 1.22
N ILE A 54 -0.31 -0.77 0.95
CA ILE A 54 1.03 -0.65 1.54
C ILE A 54 1.64 0.72 1.20
N GLY A 55 1.51 1.17 -0.06
CA GLY A 55 2.00 2.47 -0.51
C GLY A 55 1.38 3.62 0.27
N LYS A 56 0.06 3.60 0.48
CA LYS A 56 -0.63 4.59 1.33
C LYS A 56 -0.12 4.54 2.78
N ALA A 57 0.01 3.34 3.35
CA ALA A 57 0.50 3.15 4.72
C ALA A 57 1.95 3.63 4.92
N LYS A 58 2.81 3.46 3.91
CA LYS A 58 4.16 4.03 3.89
C LYS A 58 4.13 5.56 3.83
N LYS A 59 3.31 6.13 2.93
CA LYS A 59 3.20 7.59 2.79
C LYS A 59 2.74 8.26 4.08
N GLU A 60 1.81 7.64 4.78
CA GLU A 60 1.25 8.17 6.03
C GLU A 60 2.08 7.80 7.28
N ASN A 61 3.21 7.10 7.11
CA ASN A 61 4.02 6.57 8.22
C ASN A 61 3.21 5.74 9.22
N ASN A 62 2.14 5.08 8.77
CA ASN A 62 1.25 4.31 9.63
C ASN A 62 1.72 2.85 9.74
N TRP A 63 2.55 2.57 10.75
CA TRP A 63 3.14 1.23 10.91
C TRP A 63 2.10 0.13 11.11
N LYS A 64 1.01 0.40 11.84
CA LYS A 64 -0.08 -0.58 12.04
C LYS A 64 -0.70 -0.98 10.69
N LYS A 65 -0.91 -0.01 9.79
CA LYS A 65 -1.42 -0.28 8.45
C LYS A 65 -0.37 -0.91 7.54
N GLN A 66 0.91 -0.59 7.69
CA GLN A 66 1.97 -1.28 6.94
C GLN A 66 2.02 -2.76 7.29
N ILE A 67 1.88 -3.11 8.57
CA ILE A 67 1.84 -4.50 9.03
C ILE A 67 0.66 -5.24 8.41
N ILE A 68 -0.55 -4.69 8.49
CA ILE A 68 -1.75 -5.28 7.86
C ILE A 68 -1.54 -5.46 6.35
N GLY A 69 -1.00 -4.45 5.65
CA GLY A 69 -0.74 -4.57 4.22
C GLY A 69 0.29 -5.66 3.88
N TYR A 70 1.30 -5.88 4.72
CA TYR A 70 2.24 -6.98 4.55
C TYR A 70 1.61 -8.34 4.89
N GLU A 71 0.75 -8.42 5.92
CA GLU A 71 -0.05 -9.62 6.22
C GLU A 71 -0.96 -10.00 5.03
N ASP A 72 -1.64 -9.01 4.42
CA ASP A 72 -2.43 -9.22 3.20
C ASP A 72 -1.53 -9.68 2.03
N ALA A 73 -0.35 -9.09 1.88
CA ALA A 73 0.59 -9.49 0.84
C ALA A 73 1.08 -10.94 1.00
N ILE A 74 1.23 -11.43 2.25
CA ILE A 74 1.51 -12.84 2.53
C ILE A 74 0.35 -13.73 2.07
N TYR A 75 -0.89 -13.33 2.35
CA TYR A 75 -2.09 -14.10 2.00
C TYR A 75 -2.29 -14.22 0.47
N TYR A 76 -2.07 -13.13 -0.28
CA TYR A 76 -2.37 -13.10 -1.72
C TYR A 76 -1.19 -13.48 -2.63
N THR A 77 0.04 -13.55 -2.13
CA THR A 77 1.20 -13.90 -2.95
C THR A 77 1.38 -15.41 -3.04
N GLU A 78 1.43 -15.99 -4.24
CA GLU A 78 1.65 -17.44 -4.40
C GLU A 78 3.10 -17.88 -4.10
N ASP A 79 4.08 -17.04 -4.45
CA ASP A 79 5.50 -17.36 -4.30
C ASP A 79 5.95 -17.34 -2.83
N ILE A 80 6.46 -18.48 -2.36
CA ILE A 80 6.89 -18.69 -0.97
C ILE A 80 8.02 -17.75 -0.52
N ASN A 81 8.99 -17.45 -1.41
CA ASN A 81 10.10 -16.57 -1.09
C ASN A 81 9.63 -15.12 -0.93
N ARG A 82 8.64 -14.72 -1.73
CA ARG A 82 7.98 -13.43 -1.60
C ARG A 82 7.13 -13.35 -0.34
N LYS A 83 6.41 -14.42 0.04
CA LYS A 83 5.71 -14.49 1.34
C LYS A 83 6.69 -14.24 2.50
N LEU A 84 7.83 -14.93 2.51
CA LEU A 84 8.88 -14.74 3.52
C LEU A 84 9.41 -13.31 3.55
N SER A 85 9.60 -12.69 2.38
CA SER A 85 10.06 -11.30 2.28
C SER A 85 9.04 -10.30 2.85
N TYR A 86 7.74 -10.54 2.64
CA TYR A 86 6.68 -9.74 3.25
C TYR A 86 6.58 -9.98 4.76
N ALA A 87 6.77 -11.21 5.22
CA ALA A 87 6.82 -11.54 6.65
C ALA A 87 7.97 -10.83 7.37
N ASP A 88 9.17 -10.80 6.78
CA ASP A 88 10.29 -10.02 7.31
C ASP A 88 9.95 -8.53 7.38
N SER A 89 9.30 -8.00 6.34
CA SER A 89 8.85 -6.60 6.32
C SER A 89 7.83 -6.30 7.43
N ALA A 90 6.89 -7.23 7.69
CA ALA A 90 5.92 -7.13 8.77
C ALA A 90 6.60 -7.13 10.14
N ILE A 91 7.57 -8.01 10.37
CA ILE A 91 8.36 -8.07 11.62
C ILE A 91 9.11 -6.76 11.86
N VAL A 92 9.79 -6.22 10.84
CA VAL A 92 10.52 -4.95 10.98
C VAL A 92 9.56 -3.81 11.36
N MET A 93 8.36 -3.75 10.76
CA MET A 93 7.36 -2.74 11.13
C MET A 93 6.75 -2.99 12.51
N ALA A 94 6.58 -4.25 12.90
CA ALA A 94 6.11 -4.62 14.24
C ALA A 94 7.08 -4.12 15.32
N PHE A 95 8.39 -4.29 15.13
CA PHE A 95 9.38 -3.73 16.05
C PHE A 95 9.30 -2.19 16.14
N LYS A 96 9.04 -1.50 15.02
CA LYS A 96 8.83 -0.04 15.05
C LYS A 96 7.59 0.38 15.86
N SER A 97 6.58 -0.48 15.94
CA SER A 97 5.37 -0.19 16.72
C SER A 97 5.60 -0.20 18.23
N GLY A 98 6.63 -0.90 18.72
CA GLY A 98 6.90 -1.09 20.15
C GLY A 98 5.88 -1.96 20.90
N ASP A 99 4.89 -2.51 20.19
CA ASP A 99 3.80 -3.29 20.76
C ASP A 99 4.15 -4.79 20.74
N ARG A 100 4.28 -5.38 21.93
CA ARG A 100 4.70 -6.78 22.09
C ARG A 100 3.71 -7.77 21.48
N ASP A 101 2.42 -7.45 21.48
CA ASP A 101 1.40 -8.33 20.91
C ASP A 101 1.50 -8.33 19.38
N ILE A 102 1.77 -7.15 18.80
CA ILE A 102 2.01 -7.00 17.36
C ILE A 102 3.31 -7.69 16.94
N ILE A 103 4.38 -7.58 17.73
CA ILE A 103 5.65 -8.27 17.48
C ILE A 103 5.45 -9.78 17.51
N SER A 104 4.77 -10.30 18.53
CA SER A 104 4.44 -11.72 18.64
C SER A 104 3.64 -12.22 17.44
N ARG A 105 2.57 -11.49 17.05
CA ARG A 105 1.76 -11.82 15.87
C ARG A 105 2.57 -11.85 14.59
N ALA A 106 3.44 -10.86 14.36
CA ALA A 106 4.27 -10.81 13.15
C ALA A 106 5.24 -12.00 13.04
N HIS A 107 5.78 -12.47 14.17
CA HIS A 107 6.60 -13.70 14.20
C HIS A 107 5.78 -14.96 13.90
N LEU A 108 4.54 -15.06 14.41
CA LEU A 108 3.62 -16.14 14.04
C LEU A 108 3.32 -16.12 12.54
N GLY A 109 3.12 -14.93 11.96
CA GLY A 109 2.90 -14.75 10.52
C GLY A 109 4.08 -15.16 9.65
N LYS A 110 5.34 -15.06 10.14
CA LYS A 110 6.51 -15.63 9.45
C LYS A 110 6.57 -17.16 9.52
N GLY A 111 5.80 -17.76 10.41
CA GLY A 111 5.57 -19.20 10.39
C GLY A 111 4.89 -19.70 9.11
N ILE A 112 4.40 -18.75 8.26
CA ILE A 112 3.73 -18.91 6.96
C ILE A 112 3.16 -20.31 6.72
#